data_AF-A0A813ZL76-F1
#
_entry.id   AF-A0A813ZL76-F1
#
_cell.length_a   1.000
_cell.length_b   1.000
_cell.length_c   1.000
_cell.angle_alpha   90.00
_cell.angle_beta   90.00
_cell.angle_gamma   90.00
#
_symmetry.space_group_name_H-M   'P 1'
#
loop_
_entity.id
_entity.type
_entity.pdbx_description
1 polymer ?
#
loop_
_entity_poly.entity_id
_entity_poly.type
_entity_poly.pdbx_seq_one_letter_code
_entity_poly.pdbx_strand_id
1 'polypeptide(L)' 'MLMSIESRSTYDGTCGINEEFVTCGIECERSCSNVREPQITCNHMCAIGCFCVKGFVRRSDANSACIRETEC' A
#
# COMPACT_ATOMS: atom_id res chain seq x y z
N MET A 1 -22.66 19.35 -3.15
CA MET A 1 -22.54 18.66 -4.45
C MET A 1 -21.14 18.95 -4.96
N LEU A 2 -20.35 17.88 -5.15
CA LEU A 2 -19.04 17.84 -5.82
C LEU A 2 -17.83 18.40 -5.04
N MET A 3 -17.08 17.50 -4.42
CA MET A 3 -15.62 17.63 -4.29
C MET A 3 -15.00 16.60 -5.24
N SER A 4 -15.04 16.90 -6.53
CA SER A 4 -14.23 16.23 -7.55
C SER A 4 -12.93 17.01 -7.66
N ILE A 5 -11.91 16.58 -6.92
CA ILE A 5 -10.53 16.95 -7.21
C ILE A 5 -9.74 15.66 -7.24
N GLU A 6 -9.67 15.08 -8.45
CA GLU A 6 -8.55 14.23 -8.78
C GLU A 6 -7.30 15.10 -8.84
N SER A 7 -6.26 14.73 -8.09
CA SER A 7 -4.83 14.98 -8.31
C SER A 7 -4.04 15.59 -7.12
N ARG A 8 -3.05 14.79 -6.67
CA ARG A 8 -1.75 15.16 -6.06
C ARG A 8 -1.69 15.57 -4.58
N SER A 9 -1.47 14.54 -3.75
CA SER A 9 -0.55 14.48 -2.61
C SER A 9 -0.35 15.76 -1.77
N THR A 10 -0.97 15.78 -0.60
CA THR A 10 -0.39 16.37 0.60
C THR A 10 -0.74 15.47 1.77
N TYR A 11 0.29 14.85 2.38
CA TYR A 11 0.19 14.04 3.59
C TYR A 11 -0.62 14.76 4.68
N ASP A 12 -1.88 14.34 4.87
CA ASP A 12 -2.81 14.82 5.89
C ASP A 12 -2.92 13.81 7.04
N GLY A 13 -1.81 13.17 7.45
CA GLY A 13 -1.83 12.13 8.51
C GLY A 13 -2.80 10.96 8.27
N THR A 14 -3.41 10.88 7.09
CA THR A 14 -4.43 9.94 6.69
C THR A 14 -3.87 9.17 5.50
N CYS A 15 -3.81 7.85 5.65
CA CYS A 15 -3.37 6.98 4.58
C CYS A 15 -4.36 6.98 3.41
N GLY A 16 -3.91 6.51 2.25
CA GLY A 16 -4.75 6.41 1.07
C GLY A 16 -5.89 5.39 1.23
N ILE A 17 -6.68 5.23 0.17
CA ILE A 17 -7.73 4.22 0.16
C ILE A 17 -7.12 2.82 0.28
N ASN A 18 -7.70 2.00 1.16
CA ASN A 18 -7.22 0.65 1.50
C ASN A 18 -5.81 0.64 2.10
N GLU A 19 -5.40 1.71 2.76
CA GLU A 19 -4.18 1.78 3.54
C GLU A 19 -4.47 2.07 5.00
N GLU A 20 -3.62 1.54 5.88
CA GLU A 20 -3.63 1.81 7.32
C GLU A 20 -2.28 2.35 7.78
N PHE A 21 -2.31 3.32 8.70
CA PHE A 21 -1.10 3.83 9.30
C PHE A 21 -0.66 2.87 10.40
N VAL A 22 0.53 2.29 10.25
CA VAL A 22 1.11 1.41 11.26
C VAL A 22 2.49 1.89 11.66
N THR A 23 2.82 1.69 12.93
CA THR A 23 4.14 2.02 13.47
C THR A 23 5.17 0.92 13.24
N CYS A 24 4.75 -0.22 12.70
CA CYS A 24 5.61 -1.36 12.44
C CYS A 24 5.00 -2.22 11.32
N GLY A 25 5.08 -1.72 10.09
CA GLY A 25 4.72 -2.44 8.87
C GLY A 25 5.94 -3.09 8.20
N ILE A 26 5.69 -4.13 7.41
CA ILE A 26 6.74 -4.84 6.67
C ILE A 26 7.00 -4.05 5.38
N GLU A 27 8.19 -3.45 5.22
CA GLU A 27 8.51 -2.54 4.10
C GLU A 27 8.36 -3.20 2.71
N CYS A 28 8.58 -4.51 2.61
CA CYS A 28 8.45 -5.29 1.39
C CYS A 28 7.00 -5.75 1.12
N GLU A 29 6.05 -4.82 1.16
CA GLU A 29 4.66 -5.15 0.86
C GLU A 29 4.50 -5.85 -0.50
N ARG A 30 3.52 -6.75 -0.56
CA ARG A 30 3.15 -7.40 -1.81
C ARG A 30 2.65 -6.35 -2.80
N SER A 31 3.10 -6.47 -4.04
CA SER A 31 2.64 -5.70 -5.19
C SER A 31 2.13 -6.64 -6.28
N CYS A 32 1.42 -6.10 -7.28
CA CYS A 32 0.97 -6.92 -8.41
C CYS A 32 2.09 -7.68 -9.12
N SER A 33 3.33 -7.18 -9.05
CA SER A 33 4.50 -7.84 -9.66
C SER A 33 4.94 -9.10 -8.92
N ASN A 34 4.73 -9.18 -7.60
CA ASN A 34 5.22 -10.26 -6.74
C ASN A 34 4.09 -10.99 -5.98
N VAL A 35 2.82 -10.67 -6.25
CA VAL A 35 1.65 -11.26 -5.58
C VAL A 35 1.56 -12.79 -5.75
N ARG A 36 2.08 -13.32 -6.87
CA ARG A 36 2.13 -14.76 -7.16
C ARG A 36 3.38 -15.44 -6.61
N GLU A 37 4.31 -14.69 -6.04
CA GLU A 37 5.55 -15.26 -5.50
C GLU A 37 5.27 -15.87 -4.12
N PRO A 38 5.61 -17.16 -3.92
CA PRO A 38 5.28 -17.87 -2.69
C PRO A 38 5.97 -17.24 -1.47
N GLN A 39 7.17 -16.68 -1.66
CA GLN A 39 7.95 -16.03 -0.62
C GLN A 39 8.62 -14.78 -1.17
N ILE A 40 8.55 -13.69 -0.39
CA ILE A 40 9.34 -12.48 -0.62
C ILE A 40 10.37 -12.44 0.52
N THR A 41 11.64 -12.36 0.17
CA THR A 41 12.70 -12.16 1.15
C THR A 41 12.68 -10.72 1.60
N CYS A 42 12.42 -10.52 2.88
CA CYS A 42 12.29 -9.21 3.48
C CYS A 42 13.29 -9.04 4.61
N ASN A 43 13.78 -7.82 4.78
CA ASN A 43 14.48 -7.50 6.01
C ASN A 43 13.50 -7.63 7.19
N HIS A 44 14.00 -7.97 8.37
CA HIS A 44 13.19 -8.09 9.59
C HIS A 44 12.97 -6.73 10.26
N MET A 45 13.35 -5.63 9.61
CA MET A 45 13.12 -4.28 10.13
C MET A 45 11.73 -3.84 9.73
N CYS A 46 10.97 -3.31 10.69
CA CYS A 46 9.69 -2.71 10.36
C CYS A 46 9.84 -1.21 10.11
N ALA A 47 8.99 -0.69 9.24
CA ALA A 47 8.92 0.71 8.90
C ALA A 47 7.61 1.33 9.42
N ILE A 48 7.68 2.58 9.83
CA ILE A 48 6.51 3.39 10.21
C ILE A 48 5.97 4.05 8.95
N GLY A 49 4.67 3.94 8.69
CA GLY A 49 4.07 4.52 7.49
C GLY A 49 2.67 3.98 7.18
N CYS A 50 2.23 4.25 5.94
CA CYS A 50 0.98 3.73 5.40
C CYS A 50 1.24 2.43 4.63
N PHE A 51 0.51 1.39 4.99
CA PHE A 51 0.62 0.05 4.41
C PHE A 51 -0.74 -0.40 3.91
N CYS A 52 -0.79 -1.18 2.84
CA CYS A 52 -2.01 -1.79 2.33
C CYS A 52 -2.65 -2.66 3.42
N VAL A 53 -3.95 -2.48 3.64
CA VAL A 53 -4.71 -3.35 4.54
C VAL A 53 -4.74 -4.78 3.99
N LYS A 54 -4.94 -5.75 4.89
CA LYS A 54 -4.96 -7.17 4.53
C LYS A 54 -5.88 -7.47 3.33
N GLY A 55 -5.36 -8.19 2.33
CA GLY A 55 -6.08 -8.56 1.11
C GLY A 55 -5.94 -7.55 -0.04
N PHE A 56 -5.21 -6.46 0.19
CA PHE A 56 -4.83 -5.50 -0.83
C PHE A 56 -3.31 -5.53 -1.04
N VAL A 57 -2.91 -5.20 -2.27
CA VAL A 57 -1.51 -5.15 -2.70
C VAL A 57 -1.24 -3.84 -3.40
N ARG A 58 0.01 -3.38 -3.36
CA ARG A 58 0.42 -2.17 -4.07
C ARG A 58 0.34 -2.42 -5.58
N ARG A 59 -0.26 -1.48 -6.32
CA ARG A 59 -0.36 -1.62 -7.78
C ARG A 59 1.00 -1.72 -8.46
N SER A 60 1.99 -0.93 -8.02
CA SER A 60 3.36 -0.99 -8.56
C SER A 60 4.39 -0.77 -7.45
N ASP A 61 4.44 0.45 -6.91
CA ASP A 61 5.49 0.93 -6.00
C ASP A 61 4.88 1.36 -4.67
N ALA A 62 5.73 1.72 -3.69
CA ALA A 62 5.31 2.10 -2.35
C ALA A 62 4.39 3.33 -2.29
N ASN A 63 4.33 4.15 -3.35
CA ASN A 63 3.44 5.32 -3.43
C ASN A 63 2.17 5.05 -4.25
N SER A 64 1.98 3.82 -4.75
CA SER A 64 0.85 3.45 -5.60
C SER A 64 -0.36 3.05 -4.77
N ALA A 65 -1.56 3.18 -5.35
CA ALA A 65 -2.79 2.76 -4.68
C ALA A 65 -2.78 1.26 -4.32
N CYS A 66 -3.43 0.93 -3.21
CA CYS A 66 -3.71 -0.43 -2.78
C CYS A 66 -4.99 -0.95 -3.44
N ILE A 67 -4.86 -2.03 -4.20
CA ILE A 67 -5.95 -2.69 -4.94
C ILE A 67 -6.06 -4.15 -4.53
N ARG A 68 -7.20 -4.80 -4.77
CA ARG A 68 -7.32 -6.23 -4.48
C ARG A 68 -6.38 -7.02 -5.38
N GLU A 69 -5.89 -8.15 -4.88
CA GLU A 69 -5.08 -9.08 -5.67
C GLU A 69 -5.76 -9.53 -6.97
N THR A 70 -7.10 -9.59 -6.98
CA THR A 70 -7.93 -9.91 -8.16
C THR A 70 -8.03 -8.77 -9.18
N GLU A 71 -7.59 -7.57 -8.81
CA GLU A 71 -7.58 -6.36 -9.65
C GLU A 71 -6.18 -6.06 -10.21
N CYS A 72 -5.20 -6.90 -9.86
CA CYS A 72 -4.04 -7.15 -10.71
C CYS A 72 -4.49 -8.00 -11.93
#